data_AF-A0A537MRW8-F1
#
_entry.id   AF-A0A537MRW8-F1
#
_cell.length_a   1.000
_cell.length_b   1.000
_cell.length_c   1.000
_cell.angle_alpha   90.00
_cell.angle_beta   90.00
_cell.angle_gamma   90.00
#
_symmetry.space_group_name_H-M   'P 1'
#
loop_
_entity.id
_entity.type
_entity.pdbx_description
1 polymer ?
#
loop_
_entity_poly.entity_id
_entity_poly.type
_entity_poly.pdbx_seq_one_letter_code
_entity_poly.pdbx_strand_id
1 'polypeptide(L)'
;MQYVFQGKVYDRAGIDQLVARWRGGAVLVTRTSLPRRNTSYLFRDEKSFNNWAQRLNVASSLKTYQARLKQARALRTKRMDPIVDVQQRKLRRVESGLKELSKRTRLPLHSKELFLRATVKASILEGPVTDPAHVYRNIGFTGANAFIVMPVPDLSLLSPSLNNSISSIRVVGTCGLFNQTWFSGTSVVFIGIPYTEEPNFTLVTPTTGPFANFNNLASSTIVGPVT
;
A
#
# COMPACT_ATOMS: atom_id res chain seq x y z
N MET A 1 15.45 6.36 10.40
CA MET A 1 15.20 5.36 9.34
C MET A 1 16.49 5.18 8.55
N GLN A 2 16.88 3.94 8.23
CA GLN A 2 17.99 3.67 7.29
C GLN A 2 17.44 3.30 5.91
N TYR A 3 18.28 3.46 4.88
CA TYR A 3 17.92 3.14 3.50
C TYR A 3 18.95 2.19 2.91
N VAL A 4 18.51 1.17 2.17
CA VAL A 4 19.39 0.26 1.42
C VAL A 4 19.20 0.49 -0.07
N PHE A 5 20.28 0.81 -0.76
CA PHE A 5 20.30 0.93 -2.22
C PHE A 5 21.52 0.17 -2.77
N GLN A 6 21.28 -0.76 -3.70
CA GLN A 6 22.34 -1.61 -4.29
C GLN A 6 23.25 -2.29 -3.25
N GLY A 7 22.67 -2.73 -2.14
CA GLY A 7 23.40 -3.41 -1.05
C GLY A 7 24.14 -2.48 -0.08
N LYS A 8 24.23 -1.17 -0.36
CA LYS A 8 24.83 -0.17 0.53
C LYS A 8 23.77 0.46 1.44
N VAL A 9 24.16 0.78 2.67
CA VAL A 9 23.32 1.46 3.65
C VAL A 9 23.58 2.96 3.58
N TYR A 10 22.51 3.73 3.62
CA TYR A 10 22.51 5.17 3.65
C TYR A 10 21.66 5.66 4.83
N ASP A 11 22.05 6.77 5.42
CA ASP A 11 21.17 7.58 6.25
C ASP A 11 20.22 8.41 5.35
N ARG A 12 19.41 9.27 5.96
CA ARG A 12 18.45 10.10 5.22
C ARG A 12 19.14 11.11 4.32
N ALA A 13 20.16 11.82 4.79
CA ALA A 13 20.86 12.82 3.99
C ALA A 13 21.55 12.19 2.78
N GLY A 14 22.22 11.05 2.97
CA GLY A 14 22.90 10.31 1.92
C GLY A 14 21.94 9.77 0.87
N ILE A 15 20.79 9.20 1.28
CA ILE A 15 19.81 8.74 0.30
C ILE A 15 19.16 9.91 -0.45
N ASP A 16 18.90 11.03 0.22
CA ASP A 16 18.29 12.23 -0.39
C ASP A 16 19.21 12.82 -1.48
N GLN A 17 20.52 12.88 -1.24
CA GLN A 17 21.48 13.29 -2.26
C GLN A 17 21.49 12.33 -3.46
N LEU A 18 21.39 11.03 -3.18
CA LEU A 18 21.43 9.99 -4.20
C LEU A 18 20.19 10.02 -5.11
N VAL A 19 19.00 10.22 -4.53
CA VAL A 19 17.73 10.20 -5.27
C VAL A 19 17.35 11.55 -5.88
N ALA A 20 17.95 12.66 -5.45
CA ALA A 20 17.65 13.99 -5.97
C ALA A 20 17.76 14.09 -7.50
N ARG A 21 18.63 13.26 -8.11
CA ARG A 21 18.86 13.23 -9.57
C ARG A 21 18.00 12.22 -10.32
N TRP A 22 17.23 11.40 -9.62
CA TRP A 22 16.42 10.34 -10.24
C TRP A 22 15.17 10.92 -10.89
N ARG A 23 14.70 10.28 -11.95
CA ARG A 23 13.50 10.68 -12.69
C ARG A 23 12.48 9.55 -12.71
N GLY A 24 11.42 9.69 -11.91
CA GLY A 24 10.24 8.80 -11.88
C GLY A 24 10.56 7.31 -11.70
N GLY A 25 9.53 6.46 -11.72
CA GLY A 25 9.67 4.99 -11.86
C GLY A 25 10.35 4.23 -10.72
N ALA A 26 10.85 4.95 -9.70
CA ALA A 26 11.55 4.38 -8.58
C ALA A 26 10.58 3.63 -7.66
N VAL A 27 11.09 2.60 -6.98
CA VAL A 27 10.33 1.78 -6.03
C VAL A 27 11.00 1.86 -4.68
N LEU A 28 10.25 2.29 -3.67
CA LEU A 28 10.64 2.21 -2.27
C LEU A 28 9.85 1.08 -1.60
N VAL A 29 10.53 0.16 -0.94
CA VAL A 29 9.92 -0.94 -0.20
C VAL A 29 10.22 -0.77 1.28
N THR A 30 9.21 -0.90 2.14
CA THR A 30 9.40 -0.75 3.58
C THR A 30 8.51 -1.70 4.39
N ARG A 31 8.90 -1.92 5.67
CA ARG A 31 8.18 -2.59 6.80
C ARG A 31 8.55 -4.05 7.17
N THR A 32 7.69 -4.70 7.99
CA THR A 32 8.01 -5.64 9.08
C THR A 32 8.65 -6.97 8.68
N SER A 33 8.50 -7.40 7.44
CA SER A 33 9.02 -8.68 6.93
C SER A 33 10.32 -8.52 6.12
N LEU A 34 10.95 -7.35 6.19
CA LEU A 34 12.19 -7.08 5.48
C LEU A 34 13.42 -7.65 6.20
N PRO A 35 14.51 -7.98 5.48
CA PRO A 35 15.70 -8.59 6.07
C PRO A 35 16.35 -7.75 7.18
N ARG A 36 16.19 -6.42 7.12
CA ARG A 36 16.69 -5.49 8.14
C ARG A 36 15.55 -4.72 8.75
N ARG A 37 15.53 -4.66 10.08
CA ARG A 37 14.59 -3.82 10.84
C ARG A 37 14.84 -2.33 10.55
N ASN A 38 13.79 -1.51 10.64
CA ASN A 38 13.85 -0.04 10.49
C ASN A 38 14.60 0.44 9.23
N THR A 39 14.47 -0.33 8.14
CA THR A 39 15.18 -0.09 6.88
C THR A 39 14.19 -0.07 5.73
N SER A 40 14.26 0.96 4.90
CA SER A 40 13.59 0.99 3.60
C SER A 40 14.57 0.53 2.51
N TYR A 41 14.12 -0.27 1.55
CA TYR A 41 14.91 -0.69 0.40
C TYR A 41 14.49 0.12 -0.82
N LEU A 42 15.45 0.65 -1.54
CA LEU A 42 15.23 1.51 -2.68
C LEU A 42 15.71 0.83 -3.97
N PHE A 43 14.91 0.97 -5.02
CA PHE A 43 15.19 0.45 -6.35
C PHE A 43 14.97 1.55 -7.39
N ARG A 44 15.84 1.61 -8.40
CA ARG A 44 15.71 2.57 -9.51
C ARG A 44 14.52 2.28 -10.42
N ASP A 45 14.10 1.02 -10.47
CA ASP A 45 13.08 0.53 -11.35
C ASP A 45 12.42 -0.74 -10.78
N GLU A 46 11.25 -1.05 -11.33
CA GLU A 46 10.46 -2.22 -10.95
C GLU A 46 11.17 -3.54 -11.28
N LYS A 47 12.00 -3.60 -12.32
CA LYS A 47 12.76 -4.82 -12.69
C LYS A 47 13.74 -5.20 -11.58
N SER A 48 14.46 -4.21 -11.04
CA SER A 48 15.41 -4.36 -9.94
C SER A 48 14.70 -4.79 -8.67
N PHE A 49 13.54 -4.18 -8.37
CA PHE A 49 12.68 -4.61 -7.27
C PHE A 49 12.22 -6.07 -7.44
N ASN A 50 11.72 -6.44 -8.63
CA ASN A 50 11.20 -7.78 -8.89
C ASN A 50 12.27 -8.86 -8.73
N ASN A 51 13.48 -8.61 -9.23
CA ASN A 51 14.61 -9.54 -9.07
C ASN A 51 15.02 -9.71 -7.60
N TRP A 52 14.97 -8.64 -6.81
CA TRP A 52 15.25 -8.70 -5.39
C TRP A 52 14.16 -9.42 -4.60
N ALA A 53 12.89 -9.15 -4.91
CA ALA A 53 11.72 -9.74 -4.24
C ALA A 53 11.69 -11.27 -4.32
N GLN A 54 12.19 -11.86 -5.42
CA GLN A 54 12.29 -13.31 -5.60
C GLN A 54 13.19 -14.01 -4.57
N ARG A 55 14.08 -13.28 -3.90
CA ARG A 55 15.05 -13.81 -2.94
C ARG A 55 14.58 -13.73 -1.49
N LEU A 56 13.38 -13.21 -1.24
CA LEU A 56 12.86 -13.01 0.11
C LEU A 56 12.02 -14.21 0.55
N ASN A 57 11.95 -14.42 1.87
CA ASN A 57 11.06 -15.42 2.48
C ASN A 57 9.56 -15.10 2.25
N VAL A 58 9.25 -13.88 1.78
CA VAL A 58 7.90 -13.44 1.39
C VAL A 58 7.70 -13.43 -0.13
N ALA A 59 8.55 -14.13 -0.88
CA ALA A 59 8.52 -14.15 -2.34
C ALA A 59 7.18 -14.63 -2.91
N SER A 60 6.47 -15.55 -2.25
CA SER A 60 5.14 -16.01 -2.68
C SER A 60 4.11 -14.88 -2.69
N SER A 61 3.98 -14.16 -1.57
CA SER A 61 3.05 -13.02 -1.46
C SER A 61 3.42 -11.89 -2.42
N LEU A 62 4.73 -11.61 -2.58
CA LEU A 62 5.21 -10.61 -3.55
C LEU A 62 4.98 -11.04 -5.00
N LYS A 63 5.10 -12.34 -5.31
CA LYS A 63 4.77 -12.89 -6.64
C LYS A 63 3.29 -12.72 -6.95
N THR A 64 2.41 -12.95 -5.98
CA THR A 64 0.96 -12.69 -6.12
C THR A 64 0.69 -11.21 -6.37
N TYR A 65 1.32 -10.32 -5.60
CA TYR A 65 1.25 -8.87 -5.81
C TYR A 65 1.70 -8.46 -7.22
N GLN A 66 2.86 -8.95 -7.67
CA GLN A 66 3.41 -8.66 -9.00
C GLN A 66 2.51 -9.18 -10.13
N ALA A 67 1.97 -10.39 -9.98
CA ALA A 67 1.03 -10.96 -10.94
C ALA A 67 -0.24 -10.11 -11.06
N ARG A 68 -0.81 -9.70 -9.92
CA ARG A 68 -1.97 -8.79 -9.89
C ARG A 68 -1.65 -7.43 -10.52
N LEU A 69 -0.47 -6.87 -10.26
CA LEU A 69 -0.02 -5.61 -10.86
C LEU A 69 0.06 -5.71 -12.39
N LYS A 70 0.66 -6.78 -12.90
CA LYS A 70 0.74 -7.03 -14.35
C LYS A 70 -0.65 -7.16 -14.97
N GLN A 71 -1.55 -7.93 -14.34
CA GLN A 71 -2.93 -8.09 -14.81
C GLN A 71 -3.70 -6.76 -14.79
N ALA A 72 -3.63 -6.00 -13.70
CA ALA A 72 -4.34 -4.75 -13.55
C ALA A 72 -3.87 -3.69 -14.57
N ARG A 73 -2.58 -3.65 -14.90
CA ARG A 73 -2.05 -2.81 -15.97
C ARG A 73 -2.47 -3.28 -17.36
N ALA A 74 -2.59 -4.58 -17.60
CA ALA A 74 -3.08 -5.12 -18.88
C ALA A 74 -4.56 -4.77 -19.13
N LEU A 75 -5.33 -4.53 -18.07
CA LEU A 75 -6.71 -4.06 -18.14
C LEU A 75 -6.85 -2.54 -18.35
N ARG A 76 -5.74 -1.82 -18.61
CA ARG A 76 -5.77 -0.38 -18.84
C ARG A 76 -6.70 -0.04 -19.99
N THR A 77 -7.72 0.74 -19.68
CA THR A 77 -8.75 1.18 -20.62
C THR A 77 -9.05 2.66 -20.43
N LYS A 78 -9.64 3.29 -21.44
CA LYS A 78 -10.16 4.66 -21.34
C LYS A 78 -11.52 4.72 -20.61
N ARG A 79 -12.24 3.60 -20.52
CA ARG A 79 -13.59 3.55 -19.93
C ARG A 79 -13.56 2.95 -18.52
N MET A 80 -13.88 3.76 -17.51
CA MET A 80 -13.78 3.39 -16.10
C MET A 80 -15.06 2.80 -15.51
N ASP A 81 -16.23 3.05 -16.10
CA ASP A 81 -17.55 2.71 -15.52
C ASP A 81 -17.66 1.28 -15.00
N PRO A 82 -17.27 0.22 -15.74
CA PRO A 82 -17.38 -1.15 -15.27
C PRO A 82 -16.50 -1.45 -14.05
N ILE A 83 -15.36 -0.77 -13.94
CA ILE A 83 -14.44 -0.91 -12.81
C ILE A 83 -15.05 -0.23 -11.58
N VAL A 84 -15.66 0.94 -11.76
CA VAL A 84 -16.33 1.69 -10.69
C VAL A 84 -17.45 0.86 -10.05
N ASP A 85 -18.30 0.23 -10.86
CA ASP A 85 -19.42 -0.57 -10.35
C ASP A 85 -18.96 -1.78 -9.52
N VAL A 86 -17.88 -2.43 -9.94
CA VAL A 86 -17.31 -3.57 -9.20
C VAL A 86 -16.67 -3.08 -7.89
N GLN A 87 -15.93 -1.97 -7.93
CA GLN A 87 -15.30 -1.36 -6.76
C GLN A 87 -16.32 -0.96 -5.70
N GLN A 88 -17.35 -0.20 -6.10
CA GLN A 88 -18.38 0.28 -5.19
C GLN A 88 -19.18 -0.87 -4.55
N ARG A 89 -19.44 -1.95 -5.29
CA ARG A 89 -20.10 -3.14 -4.73
C ARG A 89 -19.23 -3.83 -3.68
N LYS A 90 -17.95 -4.02 -3.97
CA LYS A 90 -17.02 -4.63 -3.00
C LYS A 90 -16.84 -3.75 -1.76
N LEU A 91 -16.67 -2.44 -1.94
CA LEU A 91 -16.54 -1.50 -0.84
C LEU A 91 -17.78 -1.52 0.07
N ARG A 92 -18.98 -1.45 -0.52
CA ARG A 92 -20.24 -1.53 0.26
C ARG A 92 -20.35 -2.83 1.06
N ARG A 93 -19.94 -3.96 0.48
CA ARG A 93 -19.93 -5.26 1.17
C ARG A 93 -18.97 -5.25 2.36
N VAL A 94 -17.75 -4.73 2.17
CA VAL A 94 -16.73 -4.62 3.20
C VAL A 94 -17.16 -3.69 4.33
N GLU A 95 -17.68 -2.51 4.00
CA GLU A 95 -18.20 -1.56 4.98
C GLU A 95 -19.36 -2.15 5.80
N SER A 96 -20.25 -2.90 5.15
CA SER A 96 -21.37 -3.56 5.83
C SER A 96 -20.87 -4.63 6.80
N GLY A 97 -19.95 -5.49 6.35
CA GLY A 97 -19.34 -6.51 7.22
C GLY A 97 -18.54 -5.91 8.37
N LEU A 98 -17.85 -4.79 8.16
CA LEU A 98 -17.11 -4.09 9.22
C LEU A 98 -18.04 -3.44 10.25
N LYS A 99 -19.16 -2.86 9.80
CA LYS A 99 -20.19 -2.32 10.71
C LYS A 99 -20.81 -3.43 11.55
N GLU A 100 -21.09 -4.59 10.95
CA GLU A 100 -21.60 -5.76 11.67
C GLU A 100 -20.59 -6.29 12.68
N LEU A 101 -19.33 -6.48 12.25
CA LEU A 101 -18.25 -6.94 13.12
C LEU A 101 -18.00 -5.96 14.27
N SER A 102 -18.03 -4.66 14.01
CA SER A 102 -17.90 -3.60 15.01
C SER A 102 -19.01 -3.70 16.05
N LYS A 103 -20.27 -3.84 15.63
CA LYS A 103 -21.41 -4.03 16.56
C LYS A 103 -21.25 -5.28 17.42
N ARG A 104 -20.90 -6.42 16.80
CA ARG A 104 -20.75 -7.71 17.50
C ARG A 104 -19.61 -7.70 18.51
N THR A 105 -18.48 -7.09 18.16
CA THR A 105 -17.26 -7.09 18.98
C THR A 105 -17.16 -5.88 19.91
N ARG A 106 -18.03 -4.89 19.76
CA ARG A 106 -17.97 -3.57 20.43
C ARG A 106 -16.67 -2.80 20.17
N LEU A 107 -15.93 -3.17 19.12
CA LEU A 107 -14.71 -2.46 18.72
C LEU A 107 -15.06 -1.25 17.83
N PRO A 108 -14.37 -0.10 17.96
CA PRO A 108 -14.60 1.06 17.10
C PRO A 108 -14.32 0.74 15.62
N LEU A 109 -15.14 1.30 14.71
CA LEU A 109 -15.13 1.00 13.27
C LEU A 109 -13.77 1.21 12.57
N HIS A 110 -12.93 2.09 13.11
CA HIS A 110 -11.62 2.43 12.55
C HIS A 110 -10.45 2.08 13.48
N SER A 111 -10.72 1.30 14.54
CA SER A 111 -9.69 0.83 15.46
C SER A 111 -8.73 -0.15 14.78
N LYS A 112 -7.50 -0.20 15.29
CA LYS A 112 -6.50 -1.18 14.86
C LYS A 112 -6.97 -2.59 15.17
N GLU A 113 -7.60 -2.77 16.32
CA GLU A 113 -8.11 -4.03 16.82
C GLU A 113 -9.18 -4.59 15.89
N LEU A 114 -10.15 -3.76 15.47
CA LEU A 114 -11.16 -4.16 14.49
C LEU A 114 -10.53 -4.47 13.13
N PHE A 115 -9.57 -3.65 12.67
CA PHE A 115 -8.86 -3.91 11.42
C PHE A 115 -8.17 -5.29 11.43
N LEU A 116 -7.46 -5.62 12.52
CA LEU A 116 -6.82 -6.93 12.67
C LEU A 116 -7.85 -8.05 12.77
N ARG A 117 -8.96 -7.86 13.49
CA ARG A 117 -10.05 -8.85 13.61
C ARG A 117 -10.76 -9.09 12.27
N ALA A 118 -10.87 -8.07 11.44
CA ALA A 118 -11.45 -8.15 10.10
C ALA A 118 -10.50 -8.77 9.05
N THR A 119 -9.23 -8.99 9.41
CA THR A 119 -8.18 -9.47 8.50
C THR A 119 -7.47 -10.70 9.09
N VAL A 120 -6.25 -10.57 9.62
CA VAL A 120 -5.41 -11.70 10.07
C VAL A 120 -5.88 -12.39 11.34
N LYS A 121 -6.67 -11.72 12.17
CA LYS A 121 -7.23 -12.29 13.42
C LYS A 121 -8.68 -12.71 13.25
N ALA A 122 -9.18 -12.86 12.03
CA ALA A 122 -10.52 -13.36 11.77
C ALA A 122 -10.71 -14.77 12.35
N SER A 123 -11.93 -15.09 12.79
CA SER A 123 -12.26 -16.44 13.22
C SER A 123 -12.20 -17.39 12.02
N ILE A 124 -11.73 -18.62 12.22
CA ILE A 124 -11.62 -19.64 11.17
C ILE A 124 -12.97 -19.86 10.46
N LEU A 125 -14.07 -19.85 11.21
CA LEU A 125 -15.42 -20.06 10.68
C LEU A 125 -16.02 -18.81 10.00
N GLU A 126 -15.52 -17.62 10.32
CA GLU A 126 -16.06 -16.36 9.79
C GLU A 126 -15.30 -15.88 8.55
N GLY A 127 -14.00 -16.20 8.48
CA GLY A 127 -13.11 -15.68 7.45
C GLY A 127 -12.88 -14.17 7.55
N PRO A 128 -11.92 -13.62 6.80
CA PRO A 128 -11.66 -12.18 6.78
C PRO A 128 -12.82 -11.41 6.13
N VAL A 129 -13.18 -10.28 6.72
CA VAL A 129 -14.20 -9.35 6.20
C VAL A 129 -13.64 -8.47 5.09
N THR A 130 -12.35 -8.13 5.17
CA THR A 130 -11.69 -7.24 4.20
C THR A 130 -10.32 -7.75 3.79
N ASP A 131 -9.93 -7.29 2.61
CA ASP A 131 -8.60 -7.37 2.03
C ASP A 131 -7.65 -6.34 2.69
N PRO A 132 -6.34 -6.35 2.35
CA PRO A 132 -5.31 -6.16 3.35
C PRO A 132 -4.95 -4.73 3.73
N ALA A 133 -5.54 -3.70 3.12
CA ALA A 133 -5.07 -2.34 3.35
C ALA A 133 -6.20 -1.35 3.66
N HIS A 134 -5.92 -0.44 4.59
CA HIS A 134 -6.76 0.70 4.93
C HIS A 134 -5.93 1.96 4.82
N VAL A 135 -6.29 2.85 3.90
CA VAL A 135 -5.60 4.13 3.64
C VAL A 135 -6.34 5.29 4.28
N TYR A 136 -5.60 6.31 4.68
CA TYR A 136 -6.13 7.52 5.30
C TYR A 136 -5.49 8.76 4.69
N ARG A 137 -6.31 9.79 4.49
CA ARG A 137 -5.89 11.10 3.99
C ARG A 137 -4.83 11.71 4.92
N ASN A 138 -5.12 11.83 6.21
CA ASN A 138 -4.22 12.54 7.11
C ASN A 138 -3.22 11.57 7.76
N ILE A 139 -2.17 12.15 8.36
CA ILE A 139 -1.28 11.44 9.26
C ILE A 139 -2.03 10.90 10.49
N GLY A 140 -1.49 9.86 11.12
CA GLY A 140 -2.04 9.28 12.34
C GLY A 140 -3.39 8.57 12.16
N PHE A 141 -3.69 8.09 10.94
CA PHE A 141 -4.90 7.32 10.62
C PHE A 141 -6.20 8.12 10.78
N THR A 142 -6.20 9.39 10.36
CA THR A 142 -7.34 10.30 10.50
C THR A 142 -7.85 10.85 9.16
N GLY A 143 -9.02 11.49 9.18
CA GLY A 143 -9.65 12.09 8.00
C GLY A 143 -10.36 11.07 7.09
N ALA A 144 -10.59 11.48 5.83
CA ALA A 144 -11.17 10.61 4.82
C ALA A 144 -10.32 9.33 4.66
N ASN A 145 -10.97 8.18 4.56
CA ASN A 145 -10.29 6.90 4.56
C ASN A 145 -11.06 5.89 3.71
N ALA A 146 -10.38 4.85 3.24
CA ALA A 146 -11.01 3.76 2.49
C ALA A 146 -10.24 2.44 2.63
N PHE A 147 -10.99 1.35 2.58
CA PHE A 147 -10.42 0.01 2.44
C PHE A 147 -10.06 -0.26 0.99
N ILE A 148 -8.86 -0.81 0.77
CA ILE A 148 -8.39 -1.21 -0.55
C ILE A 148 -8.60 -2.71 -0.69
N VAL A 149 -9.66 -3.09 -1.39
CA VAL A 149 -10.14 -4.48 -1.48
C VAL A 149 -9.96 -5.12 -2.86
N MET A 150 -9.39 -4.35 -3.79
CA MET A 150 -8.98 -4.78 -5.11
C MET A 150 -8.08 -3.68 -5.71
N PRO A 151 -7.41 -3.91 -6.86
CA PRO A 151 -6.60 -2.87 -7.50
C PRO A 151 -7.45 -1.65 -7.87
N VAL A 152 -7.04 -0.46 -7.43
CA VAL A 152 -7.73 0.81 -7.69
C VAL A 152 -6.87 1.65 -8.63
N PRO A 153 -7.23 1.73 -9.93
CA PRO A 153 -6.42 2.41 -10.94
C PRO A 153 -6.48 3.94 -10.82
N ASP A 154 -7.46 4.49 -10.11
CA ASP A 154 -7.56 5.91 -9.79
C ASP A 154 -8.25 6.04 -8.42
N LEU A 155 -7.58 6.66 -7.45
CA LEU A 155 -8.07 6.80 -6.08
C LEU A 155 -9.30 7.72 -5.97
N SER A 156 -9.51 8.59 -6.96
CA SER A 156 -10.72 9.43 -7.00
C SER A 156 -12.00 8.59 -7.10
N LEU A 157 -11.90 7.34 -7.58
CA LEU A 157 -13.02 6.41 -7.69
C LEU A 157 -13.54 5.91 -6.34
N LEU A 158 -12.68 5.91 -5.31
CA LEU A 158 -13.10 5.60 -3.94
C LEU A 158 -13.67 6.85 -3.27
N SER A 159 -12.96 7.96 -3.43
CA SER A 159 -13.39 9.29 -3.01
C SER A 159 -12.49 10.32 -3.69
N PRO A 160 -13.03 11.41 -4.27
CA PRO A 160 -12.22 12.50 -4.80
C PRO A 160 -11.22 13.05 -3.77
N SER A 161 -11.58 12.98 -2.48
CA SER A 161 -10.75 13.45 -1.37
C SER A 161 -9.53 12.59 -1.06
N LEU A 162 -9.40 11.39 -1.64
CA LEU A 162 -8.28 10.45 -1.43
C LEU A 162 -7.20 10.53 -2.51
N ASN A 163 -7.52 11.06 -3.69
CA ASN A 163 -6.54 11.19 -4.76
C ASN A 163 -5.51 12.25 -4.40
N ASN A 164 -4.23 11.93 -4.52
CA ASN A 164 -3.12 12.81 -4.16
C ASN A 164 -3.28 13.38 -2.75
N SER A 165 -3.72 12.58 -1.79
CA SER A 165 -3.95 13.06 -0.42
C SER A 165 -3.65 12.04 0.68
N ILE A 166 -3.32 10.79 0.34
CA ILE A 166 -3.04 9.75 1.34
C ILE A 166 -1.71 10.05 2.05
N SER A 167 -1.72 9.98 3.39
CA SER A 167 -0.53 10.22 4.23
C SER A 167 -0.28 9.16 5.29
N SER A 168 -1.23 8.24 5.53
CA SER A 168 -1.03 7.10 6.42
C SER A 168 -1.80 5.86 5.97
N ILE A 169 -1.37 4.68 6.44
CA ILE A 169 -1.93 3.40 5.98
C ILE A 169 -1.67 2.26 6.98
N ARG A 170 -2.61 1.31 7.05
CA ARG A 170 -2.46 0.00 7.71
C ARG A 170 -2.49 -1.10 6.66
N VAL A 171 -1.62 -2.10 6.76
CA VAL A 171 -1.43 -3.16 5.75
C VAL A 171 -1.23 -4.55 6.38
N VAL A 172 -1.84 -5.56 5.76
CA VAL A 172 -1.79 -7.00 6.07
C VAL A 172 -1.40 -7.78 4.80
N GLY A 173 -0.14 -8.05 4.53
CA GLY A 173 0.30 -8.54 3.23
C GLY A 173 1.03 -7.46 2.49
N THR A 174 0.60 -7.09 1.30
CA THR A 174 1.33 -6.11 0.49
C THR A 174 0.40 -5.07 -0.09
N CYS A 175 0.83 -3.80 -0.05
CA CYS A 175 0.12 -2.69 -0.66
C CYS A 175 1.12 -1.78 -1.35
N GLY A 176 0.93 -1.52 -2.65
CA GLY A 176 1.71 -0.55 -3.41
C GLY A 176 0.89 0.69 -3.69
N LEU A 177 1.39 1.85 -3.28
CA LEU A 177 0.86 3.16 -3.65
C LEU A 177 1.71 3.73 -4.79
N PHE A 178 1.05 4.25 -5.83
CA PHE A 178 1.67 4.79 -7.02
C PHE A 178 1.30 6.26 -7.18
N ASN A 179 2.25 7.10 -7.62
CA ASN A 179 2.02 8.53 -7.77
C ASN A 179 1.30 8.93 -9.07
N GLN A 180 0.86 7.96 -9.85
CA GLN A 180 0.07 8.16 -11.07
C GLN A 180 -1.07 7.13 -11.13
N THR A 181 -2.06 7.41 -11.97
CA THR A 181 -3.15 6.47 -12.25
C THR A 181 -2.63 5.23 -12.97
N TRP A 182 -3.42 4.15 -12.98
CA TRP A 182 -3.09 2.89 -13.65
C TRP A 182 -1.76 2.25 -13.20
N PHE A 183 -1.45 2.43 -11.90
CA PHE A 183 -0.32 1.79 -11.25
C PHE A 183 1.02 2.13 -11.91
N SER A 184 1.21 3.39 -12.32
CA SER A 184 2.43 3.85 -12.99
C SER A 184 3.23 4.86 -12.15
N GLY A 185 4.42 5.21 -12.63
CA GLY A 185 5.28 6.20 -11.99
C GLY A 185 6.06 5.64 -10.80
N THR A 186 6.35 6.52 -9.84
CA THR A 186 7.04 6.20 -8.60
C THR A 186 6.10 5.46 -7.66
N SER A 187 6.59 4.45 -6.95
CA SER A 187 5.78 3.70 -6.01
C SER A 187 6.44 3.49 -4.65
N VAL A 188 5.60 3.44 -3.62
CA VAL A 188 5.95 2.98 -2.28
C VAL A 188 5.19 1.69 -2.01
N VAL A 189 5.93 0.61 -1.79
CA VAL A 189 5.42 -0.73 -1.49
C VAL A 189 5.60 -1.01 -0.01
N PHE A 190 4.50 -1.38 0.62
CA PHE A 190 4.42 -1.65 2.02
C PHE A 190 4.18 -3.14 2.26
N ILE A 191 5.10 -3.78 2.99
CA ILE A 191 5.03 -5.21 3.31
C ILE A 191 4.69 -5.40 4.79
N GLY A 192 3.48 -5.86 5.06
CA GLY A 192 2.98 -6.15 6.39
C GLY A 192 2.60 -7.60 6.55
N ILE A 193 3.55 -8.54 6.48
CA ILE A 193 3.27 -9.96 6.73
C ILE A 193 3.76 -10.28 8.16
N PRO A 194 2.88 -10.39 9.17
CA PRO A 194 1.40 -10.42 9.09
C PRO A 194 0.72 -9.05 9.19
N TYR A 195 1.41 -8.01 9.67
CA TYR A 195 0.85 -6.66 9.77
C TYR A 195 1.92 -5.58 9.79
N THR A 196 1.54 -4.39 9.37
CA THR A 196 2.31 -3.16 9.53
C THR A 196 1.40 -1.94 9.43
N GLU A 197 1.83 -0.83 10.01
CA GLU A 197 1.23 0.48 9.81
C GLU A 197 2.29 1.53 9.56
N GLU A 198 1.92 2.60 8.87
CA GLU A 198 2.74 3.81 8.75
C GLU A 198 1.85 5.00 9.06
N PRO A 199 2.05 5.66 10.22
CA PRO A 199 1.28 6.83 10.60
C PRO A 199 1.66 8.08 9.78
N ASN A 200 2.82 8.11 9.13
CA ASN A 200 3.25 9.25 8.32
C ASN A 200 4.30 8.84 7.28
N PHE A 201 4.01 8.97 5.98
CA PHE A 201 4.96 8.52 4.94
C PHE A 201 6.29 9.28 4.97
N THR A 202 6.35 10.51 5.50
CA THR A 202 7.62 11.26 5.63
C THR A 202 8.63 10.58 6.56
N LEU A 203 8.21 9.61 7.38
CA LEU A 203 9.10 8.83 8.24
C LEU A 203 9.89 7.77 7.46
N VAL A 204 9.40 7.36 6.30
CA VAL A 204 9.96 6.25 5.53
C VAL A 204 10.40 6.61 4.12
N THR A 205 9.88 7.70 3.56
CA THR A 205 10.25 8.17 2.23
C THR A 205 11.44 9.11 2.27
N PRO A 206 12.27 9.13 1.21
CA PRO A 206 13.18 10.25 0.96
C PRO A 206 12.42 11.58 0.86
N THR A 207 13.09 12.69 1.14
CA THR A 207 12.52 14.04 1.08
C THR A 207 12.72 14.72 -0.28
N THR A 208 13.57 14.15 -1.14
CA THR A 208 13.92 14.69 -2.45
C THR A 208 13.59 13.70 -3.59
N GLY A 209 13.76 14.19 -4.83
CA GLY A 209 13.63 13.37 -6.02
C GLY A 209 12.21 12.83 -6.22
N PRO A 210 12.05 11.60 -6.74
CA PRO A 210 10.74 11.07 -7.12
C PRO A 210 9.79 10.77 -5.93
N PHE A 211 10.30 10.78 -4.70
CA PHE A 211 9.53 10.54 -3.48
C PHE A 211 9.25 11.81 -2.67
N ALA A 212 9.75 12.96 -3.12
CA ALA A 212 9.52 14.23 -2.46
C ALA A 212 8.02 14.45 -2.25
N ASN A 213 7.62 14.75 -1.02
CA ASN A 213 6.22 14.91 -0.62
C ASN A 213 5.33 13.69 -0.92
N PHE A 214 5.79 12.45 -0.72
CA PHE A 214 4.93 11.29 -0.96
C PHE A 214 3.64 11.27 -0.11
N ASN A 215 3.62 11.99 1.01
CA ASN A 215 2.35 12.43 1.61
C ASN A 215 1.61 13.26 0.58
N ASN A 216 0.43 12.80 0.16
CA ASN A 216 -0.38 13.48 -0.86
C ASN A 216 0.08 13.28 -2.32
N LEU A 217 0.83 12.21 -2.63
CA LEU A 217 1.15 11.88 -4.04
C LEU A 217 0.42 10.67 -4.62
N ALA A 218 -0.10 9.78 -3.79
CA ALA A 218 -0.68 8.54 -4.30
C ALA A 218 -1.94 8.83 -5.14
N SER A 219 -1.97 8.30 -6.37
CA SER A 219 -3.13 8.38 -7.28
C SER A 219 -3.69 7.00 -7.67
N SER A 220 -2.96 5.92 -7.47
CA SER A 220 -3.48 4.56 -7.63
C SER A 220 -2.86 3.59 -6.63
N THR A 221 -3.52 2.47 -6.40
CA THR A 221 -3.10 1.51 -5.37
C THR A 221 -3.45 0.08 -5.71
N ILE A 222 -2.58 -0.86 -5.34
CA ILE A 222 -2.82 -2.28 -5.50
C ILE A 222 -2.44 -3.07 -4.26
N VAL A 223 -3.24 -4.09 -3.98
CA VAL A 223 -3.08 -4.99 -2.85
C VAL A 223 -2.78 -6.43 -3.28
N GLY A 224 -1.79 -7.03 -2.63
CA GLY A 224 -1.51 -8.47 -2.67
C GLY A 224 -1.81 -9.09 -1.31
N PRO A 225 -2.66 -10.12 -1.24
CA PRO A 225 -3.09 -10.73 0.03
C PRO A 225 -1.95 -11.52 0.68
N VAL A 226 -2.11 -11.82 1.97
CA VAL A 226 -1.29 -12.84 2.63
C VAL A 226 -1.76 -14.20 2.10
N THR A 227 -0.90 -14.87 1.34
CA THR A 227 -1.12 -16.24 0.84
C THR A 227 -0.33 -17.22 1.68
#